data_AF-A0A950XZM0-F1
#
_entry.id   AF-A0A950XZM0-F1
#
_cell.length_a   1.000
_cell.length_b   1.000
_cell.length_c   1.000
_cell.angle_alpha   90.00
_cell.angle_beta   90.00
_cell.angle_gamma   90.00
#
_symmetry.space_group_name_H-M   'P 1'
#
loop_
_entity.id
_entity.type
_entity.pdbx_description
1 polymer ?
#
loop_
_entity_poly.entity_id
_entity_poly.type
_entity_poly.pdbx_seq_one_letter_code
_entity_poly.pdbx_strand_id
1 'polypeptide(L)'
;MRRAAHALLAILFAVCVYRAFTQSLVHDEALTNELYVLGPLNDVFHSYTANHHFLNSILMRISAAIFGDSEWALRLPALGGAVLYFIAIYRLALTAFGESIFFFVAIALLSLNPFVLDFMVAARGYGMALAFLMFALAVLLEMFEFKPTSRQKIAWAGACVALSPAANLIFLLPAAALAGLAVFALYNRSRPEPAPTNYRDKRRAKKQQREPAYWAWFLAPIGAIASLFIVLAP
;
A
#
# COMPACT_ATOMS: atom_id res chain seq x y z
N MET A 1 10.97 15.56 -17.93
CA MET A 1 9.95 15.37 -16.87
C MET A 1 10.39 14.46 -15.73
N ARG A 2 10.99 13.28 -15.98
CA ARG A 2 11.43 12.37 -14.89
C ARG A 2 12.33 13.02 -13.83
N ARG A 3 13.38 13.75 -14.22
CA ARG A 3 14.30 14.41 -13.26
C ARG A 3 13.57 15.42 -12.36
N ALA A 4 12.65 16.20 -12.94
CA ALA A 4 11.83 17.15 -12.18
C ALA A 4 10.90 16.44 -11.18
N ALA A 5 10.27 15.32 -11.59
CA ALA A 5 9.44 14.51 -10.70
C ALA A 5 10.26 13.93 -9.52
N HIS A 6 11.45 13.39 -9.78
CA HIS A 6 12.33 12.90 -8.72
C HIS A 6 12.77 14.02 -7.78
N ALA A 7 13.14 15.18 -8.33
CA ALA A 7 13.52 16.34 -7.52
C ALA A 7 12.36 16.80 -6.62
N LEU A 8 11.14 16.91 -7.17
CA LEU A 8 9.94 17.25 -6.41
C LEU A 8 9.70 16.27 -5.27
N LEU A 9 9.66 14.96 -5.56
CA LEU A 9 9.41 13.94 -4.54
C LEU A 9 10.52 13.87 -3.49
N ALA A 10 11.78 14.07 -3.88
CA ALA A 10 12.91 14.12 -2.95
C ALA A 10 12.82 15.34 -2.02
N ILE A 11 12.46 16.51 -2.55
CA ILE A 11 12.23 17.72 -1.75
C ILE A 11 11.08 17.50 -0.78
N LEU A 12 9.94 16.97 -1.25
CA LEU A 12 8.79 16.68 -0.38
C LEU A 12 9.12 15.64 0.69
N PHE A 13 9.91 14.62 0.37
CA PHE A 13 10.37 13.66 1.36
C PHE A 13 11.28 14.33 2.40
N ALA A 14 12.20 15.20 1.98
CA ALA A 14 13.02 15.98 2.91
C ALA A 14 12.17 16.87 3.82
N VAL A 15 11.08 17.46 3.30
CA VAL A 15 10.09 18.19 4.12
C VAL A 15 9.39 17.27 5.11
N CYS A 16 8.96 16.07 4.70
CA CYS A 16 8.37 15.09 5.62
C CYS A 16 9.33 14.70 6.75
N VAL A 17 10.60 14.44 6.42
CA VAL A 17 11.65 14.14 7.40
C VAL A 17 11.86 15.32 8.35
N TYR A 18 12.04 16.53 7.82
CA TYR A 18 12.21 17.74 8.63
C TYR A 18 11.05 17.91 9.61
N ARG A 19 9.80 17.74 9.15
CA ARG A 19 8.61 17.83 10.00
C ARG A 19 8.56 16.72 11.05
N ALA A 20 8.94 15.49 10.71
CA ALA A 20 8.97 14.39 11.66
C ALA A 20 9.91 14.67 12.86
N PHE A 21 11.00 15.42 12.64
CA PHE A 21 11.96 15.82 13.68
C PHE A 21 11.57 17.08 14.46
N THR A 22 10.77 17.98 13.88
CA THR A 22 10.57 19.33 14.43
C THR A 22 9.15 19.62 14.91
N GLN A 23 8.16 18.88 14.41
CA GLN A 23 6.76 19.09 14.76
C GLN A 23 6.44 18.35 16.06
N SER A 24 5.94 19.04 17.09
CA SER A 24 5.51 18.38 18.33
C SER A 24 4.44 17.32 18.08
N LEU A 25 4.35 16.33 18.99
CA LEU A 25 3.27 15.33 18.93
C LEU A 25 1.89 15.97 18.98
N VAL A 26 1.00 15.52 18.10
CA VAL A 26 -0.42 15.84 18.21
C VAL A 26 -1.11 14.92 19.21
N HIS A 27 -2.28 15.32 19.70
CA HIS A 27 -3.08 14.58 20.69
C HIS A 27 -3.18 13.08 20.39
N ASP A 28 -3.54 12.73 19.16
CA ASP A 28 -3.76 11.34 18.77
C ASP A 28 -2.44 10.55 18.70
N GLU A 29 -1.31 11.18 18.36
CA GLU A 29 0.00 10.49 18.42
C GLU A 29 0.40 10.24 19.89
N ALA A 30 0.17 11.22 20.77
CA ALA A 30 0.47 11.11 22.19
C ALA A 30 -0.39 10.02 22.87
N LEU A 31 -1.68 9.97 22.56
CA LEU A 31 -2.60 8.94 23.07
C LEU A 31 -2.19 7.54 22.62
N THR A 32 -1.81 7.36 21.34
CA THR A 32 -1.29 6.08 20.87
C THR A 32 0.02 5.71 21.56
N ASN A 33 0.92 6.68 21.78
CA ASN A 33 2.18 6.44 22.47
C ASN A 33 1.97 5.97 23.91
N GLU A 34 1.13 6.67 24.66
CA GLU A 34 0.81 6.33 26.05
C GLU A 34 0.21 4.93 26.18
N LEU A 35 -0.83 4.63 25.39
CA LEU A 35 -1.59 3.39 25.52
C LEU A 35 -0.87 2.17 24.94
N TYR A 36 -0.22 2.32 23.77
CA TYR A 36 0.20 1.16 22.97
C TYR A 36 1.72 1.03 22.82
N VAL A 37 2.49 2.10 23.04
CA VAL A 37 3.96 2.05 22.96
C VAL A 37 4.57 1.93 24.35
N LEU A 38 4.26 2.88 25.24
CA LEU A 38 4.72 2.90 26.62
C LEU A 38 3.92 1.97 27.53
N GLY A 39 2.63 1.80 27.23
CA GLY A 39 1.75 0.87 27.94
C GLY A 39 2.17 -0.61 27.83
N PRO A 40 1.56 -1.50 28.61
CA PRO A 40 1.77 -2.94 28.53
C PRO A 40 1.64 -3.49 27.10
N LEU A 41 2.55 -4.38 26.69
CA LEU A 41 2.49 -5.00 25.36
C LEU A 41 1.15 -5.71 25.10
N ASN A 42 0.54 -6.26 26.16
CA ASN A 42 -0.74 -6.95 26.10
C ASN A 42 -1.88 -6.04 25.59
N ASP A 43 -1.83 -4.74 25.86
CA ASP A 43 -2.89 -3.81 25.45
C ASP A 43 -2.95 -3.62 23.94
N VAL A 44 -1.82 -3.80 23.23
CA VAL A 44 -1.79 -3.78 21.76
C VAL A 44 -2.65 -4.90 21.15
N PHE A 45 -2.87 -6.01 21.86
CA PHE A 45 -3.60 -7.17 21.35
C PHE A 45 -4.98 -7.34 21.98
N HIS A 46 -5.30 -6.62 23.06
CA HIS A 46 -6.53 -6.83 23.82
C HIS A 46 -7.34 -5.56 24.11
N SER A 47 -6.78 -4.37 23.87
CA SER A 47 -7.42 -3.10 24.21
C SER A 47 -7.71 -2.29 22.94
N TYR A 48 -8.98 -2.18 22.57
CA TYR A 48 -9.42 -1.40 21.42
C TYR A 48 -9.80 0.04 21.80
N THR A 49 -9.31 1.00 20.99
CA THR A 49 -9.80 2.37 20.96
C THR A 49 -9.95 2.82 19.51
N ALA A 50 -10.74 3.86 19.24
CA ALA A 50 -10.90 4.39 17.88
C ALA A 50 -9.57 4.90 17.27
N ASN A 51 -8.61 5.27 18.12
CA ASN A 51 -7.28 5.73 17.74
C ASN A 51 -6.27 4.56 17.63
N HIS A 52 -6.70 3.33 17.91
CA HIS A 52 -5.87 2.14 17.78
C HIS A 52 -5.84 1.68 16.33
N HIS A 53 -4.75 2.01 15.67
CA HIS A 53 -4.45 1.52 14.34
C HIS A 53 -3.45 0.37 14.48
N PHE A 54 -3.94 -0.87 14.49
CA PHE A 54 -3.19 -2.05 14.97
C PHE A 54 -1.78 -2.20 14.37
N LEU A 55 -1.66 -2.30 13.03
CA LEU A 55 -0.34 -2.41 12.39
C LEU A 55 0.54 -1.18 12.64
N ASN A 56 -0.05 0.02 12.61
CA ASN A 56 0.68 1.26 12.89
C ASN A 56 1.23 1.27 14.33
N SER A 57 0.44 0.84 15.31
CA SER A 57 0.81 0.86 16.73
C SER A 57 1.88 -0.18 17.04
N ILE A 58 1.79 -1.37 16.45
CA ILE A 58 2.86 -2.38 16.50
C ILE A 58 4.16 -1.81 15.91
N LEU A 59 4.10 -1.18 14.74
CA LEU A 59 5.29 -0.63 14.10
C LEU A 59 5.87 0.57 14.85
N MET A 60 5.04 1.42 15.46
CA MET A 60 5.48 2.48 16.36
C MET A 60 6.25 1.90 17.55
N ARG A 61 5.70 0.85 18.18
CA ARG A 61 6.34 0.20 19.34
C ARG A 61 7.67 -0.44 18.97
N ILE A 62 7.73 -1.16 17.84
CA ILE A 62 8.98 -1.74 17.32
C ILE A 62 10.00 -0.62 17.03
N SER A 63 9.56 0.47 16.41
CA SER A 63 10.43 1.60 16.08
C SER A 63 11.00 2.27 17.32
N ALA A 64 10.15 2.57 18.32
CA ALA A 64 10.58 3.13 19.60
C ALA A 64 11.54 2.18 20.36
N ALA A 65 11.32 0.86 20.29
CA ALA A 65 12.20 -0.12 20.91
C ALA A 65 13.60 -0.16 20.27
N ILE A 66 13.71 0.11 18.96
CA ILE A 66 14.99 0.08 18.24
C ILE A 66 15.72 1.43 18.33
N PHE A 67 14.99 2.54 18.20
CA PHE A 67 15.55 3.88 18.03
C PHE A 67 15.41 4.80 19.26
N GLY A 68 14.74 4.32 20.31
CA GLY A 68 14.47 5.05 21.54
C GLY A 68 13.14 5.80 21.53
N ASP A 69 12.72 6.23 22.72
CA ASP A 69 11.48 6.99 22.92
C ASP A 69 11.66 8.44 22.46
N SER A 70 11.19 8.74 21.26
CA SER A 70 11.28 10.06 20.64
C SER A 70 10.25 10.24 19.54
N GLU A 71 9.84 11.48 19.27
CA GLU A 71 8.79 11.78 18.29
C GLU A 71 9.14 11.27 16.88
N TRP A 72 10.40 11.39 16.48
CA TRP A 72 10.86 10.93 15.17
C TRP A 72 10.83 9.40 15.06
N ALA A 73 11.17 8.67 16.14
CA ALA A 73 11.12 7.21 16.15
C ALA A 73 9.69 6.72 15.99
N LEU A 74 8.71 7.37 16.64
CA LEU A 74 7.29 7.05 16.48
C LEU A 74 6.80 7.27 15.04
N ARG A 75 7.38 8.23 14.31
CA ARG A 75 6.97 8.59 12.94
C ARG A 75 7.72 7.85 11.84
N LEU A 76 8.78 7.10 12.16
CA LEU A 76 9.52 6.29 11.18
C LEU A 76 8.63 5.37 10.33
N PRO A 77 7.62 4.66 10.89
CA PRO A 77 6.72 3.85 10.08
C PRO A 77 5.92 4.69 9.07
N ALA A 78 5.47 5.89 9.46
CA ALA A 78 4.77 6.82 8.57
C ALA A 78 5.69 7.31 7.45
N LEU A 79 6.95 7.66 7.76
CA LEU A 79 7.96 8.03 6.75
C LEU A 79 8.26 6.88 5.77
N GLY A 80 8.31 5.64 6.25
CA GLY A 80 8.38 4.45 5.39
C GLY A 80 7.18 4.35 4.45
N GLY A 81 5.98 4.63 4.97
CA GLY A 81 4.77 4.80 4.18
C GLY A 81 4.89 5.91 3.13
N ALA A 82 5.48 7.06 3.48
CA ALA A 82 5.69 8.18 2.55
C ALA A 82 6.58 7.79 1.36
N VAL A 83 7.68 7.05 1.60
CA VAL A 83 8.53 6.51 0.53
C VAL A 83 7.73 5.60 -0.38
N LEU A 84 6.98 4.64 0.20
CA LEU A 84 6.17 3.72 -0.58
C LEU A 84 5.09 4.45 -1.40
N TYR A 85 4.45 5.47 -0.82
CA TYR A 85 3.46 6.30 -1.49
C TYR A 85 4.07 7.05 -2.68
N PHE A 86 5.25 7.67 -2.52
CA PHE A 86 5.94 8.36 -3.60
C PHE A 86 6.36 7.43 -4.74
N ILE A 87 6.83 6.22 -4.41
CA ILE A 87 7.08 5.17 -5.41
C ILE A 87 5.78 4.79 -6.13
N ALA A 88 4.69 4.62 -5.39
CA ALA A 88 3.39 4.22 -5.93
C ALA A 88 2.84 5.26 -6.92
N ILE A 89 2.77 6.54 -6.53
CA ILE A 89 2.23 7.58 -7.41
C ILE A 89 3.13 7.84 -8.63
N TYR A 90 4.45 7.69 -8.49
CA TYR A 90 5.38 7.78 -9.62
C TYR A 90 5.10 6.69 -10.65
N ARG A 91 4.98 5.44 -10.20
CA ARG A 91 4.66 4.29 -11.07
C ARG A 91 3.29 4.43 -11.70
N LEU A 92 2.30 4.81 -10.90
CA LEU A 92 0.93 5.02 -11.34
C LEU A 92 0.86 6.06 -12.46
N ALA A 93 1.47 7.23 -12.25
CA ALA A 93 1.49 8.30 -13.23
C ALA A 93 2.24 7.89 -14.50
N LEU A 94 3.34 7.14 -14.37
CA LEU A 94 4.14 6.72 -15.53
C LEU A 94 3.38 5.71 -16.39
N THR A 95 2.69 4.77 -15.75
CA THR A 95 1.82 3.79 -16.43
C THR A 95 0.64 4.50 -17.09
N ALA A 96 -0.03 5.42 -16.40
CA ALA A 96 -1.22 6.09 -16.94
C ALA A 96 -0.93 7.10 -18.06
N PHE A 97 0.19 7.83 -17.99
CA PHE A 97 0.44 9.00 -18.83
C PHE A 97 1.77 8.98 -19.61
N GLY A 98 2.60 7.94 -19.45
CA GLY A 98 3.93 7.88 -20.05
C GLY A 98 4.82 9.04 -19.62
N GLU A 99 5.78 9.45 -20.47
CA GLU A 99 6.67 10.58 -20.19
C GLU A 99 6.12 11.94 -20.63
N SER A 100 4.81 12.14 -20.48
CA SER A 100 4.13 13.38 -20.87
C SER A 100 4.18 14.47 -19.78
N ILE A 101 3.67 15.66 -20.08
CA ILE A 101 3.42 16.69 -19.07
C ILE A 101 2.40 16.22 -18.02
N PHE A 102 1.40 15.42 -18.42
CA PHE A 102 0.37 14.89 -17.52
C PHE A 102 0.93 13.94 -16.46
N PHE A 103 2.03 13.24 -16.77
CA PHE A 103 2.77 12.47 -15.76
C PHE A 103 3.29 13.35 -14.62
N PHE A 104 3.91 14.48 -14.95
CA PHE A 104 4.42 15.41 -13.94
C PHE A 104 3.27 16.09 -13.17
N VAL A 105 2.21 16.51 -13.89
CA VAL A 105 1.02 17.12 -13.28
C VAL A 105 0.33 16.15 -12.31
N ALA A 106 0.17 14.87 -12.69
CA ALA A 106 -0.43 13.86 -11.82
C ALA A 106 0.40 13.66 -10.53
N ILE A 107 1.73 13.58 -10.64
CA ILE A 107 2.60 13.50 -9.46
C ILE A 107 2.45 14.74 -8.60
N ALA A 108 2.46 15.93 -9.20
CA ALA A 108 2.31 17.20 -8.47
C ALA A 108 0.97 17.26 -7.72
N LEU A 109 -0.15 16.94 -8.37
CA LEU A 109 -1.48 16.95 -7.74
C LEU A 109 -1.59 15.95 -6.59
N LEU A 110 -1.03 14.74 -6.76
CA LEU A 110 -1.07 13.70 -5.72
C LEU A 110 -0.13 14.00 -4.55
N SER A 111 1.04 14.60 -4.80
CA SER A 111 2.06 14.83 -3.78
C SER A 111 1.99 16.20 -3.09
N LEU A 112 1.45 17.23 -3.74
CA LEU A 112 1.32 18.58 -3.17
C LEU A 112 0.00 18.81 -2.41
N ASN A 113 -0.82 17.77 -2.23
CA ASN A 113 -1.97 17.87 -1.35
C ASN A 113 -1.49 17.96 0.12
N PRO A 114 -1.76 19.07 0.83
CA PRO A 114 -1.24 19.30 2.17
C PRO A 114 -1.76 18.24 3.18
N PHE A 115 -3.02 17.81 3.06
CA PHE A 115 -3.58 16.78 3.93
C PHE A 115 -2.86 15.44 3.75
N VAL A 116 -2.55 15.06 2.51
CA VAL A 116 -1.78 13.84 2.25
C VAL A 116 -0.41 13.95 2.89
N LEU A 117 0.30 15.06 2.69
CA LEU A 117 1.63 15.26 3.27
C LEU A 117 1.63 15.28 4.81
N ASP A 118 0.61 15.85 5.45
CA ASP A 118 0.46 15.82 6.90
C ASP A 118 0.36 14.37 7.42
N PHE A 119 -0.43 13.54 6.75
CA PHE A 119 -0.59 12.13 7.12
C PHE A 119 0.57 11.23 6.70
N MET A 120 1.45 11.69 5.81
CA MET A 120 2.73 11.01 5.52
C MET A 120 3.75 11.17 6.66
N VAL A 121 3.52 12.11 7.57
CA VAL A 121 4.40 12.36 8.74
C VAL A 121 3.76 11.84 10.03
N ALA A 122 2.46 12.08 10.23
CA ALA A 122 1.79 11.73 11.48
C ALA A 122 1.80 10.21 11.73
N ALA A 123 2.15 9.80 12.95
CA ALA A 123 2.20 8.40 13.40
C ALA A 123 0.79 7.80 13.64
N ARG A 124 -0.09 7.89 12.64
CA ARG A 124 -1.53 7.60 12.74
C ARG A 124 -2.03 6.60 11.71
N GLY A 125 -1.15 5.89 11.03
CA GLY A 125 -1.51 4.84 10.06
C GLY A 125 -2.15 5.29 8.74
N TYR A 126 -2.72 6.50 8.64
CA TYR A 126 -3.38 6.99 7.42
C TYR A 126 -2.45 7.04 6.20
N GLY A 127 -1.27 7.65 6.32
CA GLY A 127 -0.30 7.74 5.23
C GLY A 127 0.18 6.36 4.76
N MET A 128 0.42 5.46 5.71
CA MET A 128 0.84 4.08 5.43
C MET A 128 -0.28 3.28 4.76
N ALA A 129 -1.51 3.38 5.24
CA ALA A 129 -2.67 2.72 4.64
C ALA A 129 -2.89 3.19 3.20
N LEU A 130 -2.82 4.51 2.96
CA LEU A 130 -2.88 5.09 1.62
C LEU A 130 -1.73 4.61 0.72
N ALA A 131 -0.50 4.55 1.25
CA ALA A 131 0.66 4.06 0.53
C ALA A 131 0.49 2.62 0.03
N PHE A 132 0.04 1.73 0.91
CA PHE A 132 -0.24 0.34 0.54
C PHE A 132 -1.34 0.24 -0.52
N LEU A 133 -2.45 0.98 -0.37
CA LEU A 133 -3.54 0.97 -1.35
C LEU A 133 -3.06 1.46 -2.72
N MET A 134 -2.34 2.58 -2.75
CA MET A 134 -1.84 3.17 -3.99
C MET A 134 -0.77 2.29 -4.65
N PHE A 135 0.08 1.63 -3.86
CA PHE A 135 1.07 0.70 -4.41
C PHE A 135 0.40 -0.53 -5.04
N ALA A 136 -0.61 -1.09 -4.37
CA ALA A 136 -1.42 -2.17 -4.94
C ALA A 136 -2.09 -1.74 -6.26
N LEU A 137 -2.71 -0.57 -6.28
CA LEU A 137 -3.33 0.00 -7.48
C LEU A 137 -2.32 0.17 -8.62
N ALA A 138 -1.13 0.72 -8.34
CA ALA A 138 -0.08 0.90 -9.34
C ALA A 138 0.39 -0.43 -9.93
N VAL A 139 0.60 -1.45 -9.09
CA VAL A 139 0.98 -2.80 -9.56
C VAL A 139 -0.13 -3.41 -10.40
N LEU A 140 -1.38 -3.33 -9.96
CA LEU A 140 -2.53 -3.88 -10.69
C LEU A 140 -2.72 -3.20 -12.06
N LEU A 141 -2.53 -1.88 -12.15
CA LEU A 141 -2.63 -1.15 -13.42
C LEU A 141 -1.54 -1.54 -14.42
N GLU A 142 -0.29 -1.72 -13.97
CA GLU A 142 0.79 -2.22 -14.83
C GLU A 142 0.47 -3.59 -15.46
N MET A 143 -0.38 -4.40 -14.82
CA MET A 143 -0.79 -5.70 -15.36
C MET A 143 -1.71 -5.58 -16.56
N PHE A 144 -2.55 -4.54 -16.61
CA PHE A 144 -3.51 -4.32 -17.70
C PHE A 144 -2.83 -3.89 -19.00
N GLU A 145 -1.59 -3.40 -18.95
CA GLU A 145 -0.79 -3.07 -20.14
C GLU A 145 -0.18 -4.31 -20.84
N PHE A 146 -0.68 -5.53 -20.56
CA PHE A 146 -0.19 -6.80 -21.12
C PHE A 146 1.30 -7.07 -20.90
N LYS A 147 1.95 -6.38 -19.96
CA LYS A 147 3.33 -6.66 -19.58
C LYS A 147 3.39 -8.02 -18.86
N PRO A 148 4.43 -8.84 -19.13
CA PRO A 148 4.62 -10.10 -18.43
C PRO A 148 4.74 -9.82 -16.92
N THR A 149 3.76 -10.32 -16.16
CA THR A 149 3.67 -10.06 -14.72
C THR A 149 4.11 -11.28 -13.93
N SER A 150 5.06 -11.08 -13.02
CA SER A 150 5.52 -12.11 -12.09
C SER A 150 4.45 -12.39 -11.03
N ARG A 151 4.27 -13.67 -10.68
CA ARG A 151 3.40 -14.11 -9.56
C ARG A 151 3.75 -13.39 -8.26
N GLN A 152 5.04 -13.11 -8.04
CA GLN A 152 5.51 -12.40 -6.87
C GLN A 152 4.99 -10.96 -6.80
N LYS A 153 4.93 -10.25 -7.93
CA LYS A 153 4.37 -8.88 -7.97
C LYS A 153 2.88 -8.87 -7.59
N ILE A 154 2.15 -9.90 -8.01
CA ILE A 154 0.71 -10.04 -7.75
C ILE A 154 0.47 -10.40 -6.28
N ALA A 155 1.30 -11.27 -5.72
CA ALA A 155 1.28 -11.54 -4.29
C ALA A 155 1.59 -10.26 -3.48
N TRP A 156 2.57 -9.46 -3.91
CA TRP A 156 2.83 -8.17 -3.26
C TRP A 156 1.65 -7.19 -3.35
N ALA A 157 0.95 -7.15 -4.49
CA ALA A 157 -0.26 -6.34 -4.61
C ALA A 157 -1.34 -6.81 -3.64
N GLY A 158 -1.60 -8.12 -3.56
CA GLY A 158 -2.55 -8.68 -2.59
C GLY A 158 -2.17 -8.40 -1.15
N ALA A 159 -0.89 -8.54 -0.80
CA ALA A 159 -0.39 -8.21 0.52
C ALA A 159 -0.63 -6.72 0.85
N CYS A 160 -0.33 -5.80 -0.06
CA CYS A 160 -0.56 -4.38 0.14
C CYS A 160 -2.06 -4.05 0.31
N VAL A 161 -2.95 -4.69 -0.47
CA VAL A 161 -4.40 -4.52 -0.30
C VAL A 161 -4.84 -4.90 1.11
N ALA A 162 -4.31 -5.98 1.69
CA ALA A 162 -4.65 -6.41 3.06
C ALA A 162 -3.94 -5.59 4.15
N LEU A 163 -2.71 -5.13 3.91
CA LEU A 163 -1.97 -4.29 4.86
C LEU A 163 -2.56 -2.88 4.99
N SER A 164 -3.26 -2.40 3.95
CA SER A 164 -3.91 -1.08 3.98
C SER A 164 -4.93 -0.94 5.14
N PRO A 165 -5.98 -1.77 5.25
CA PRO A 165 -6.89 -1.72 6.40
C PRO A 165 -6.23 -2.15 7.71
N ALA A 166 -5.19 -2.98 7.67
CA ALA A 166 -4.43 -3.32 8.89
C ALA A 166 -3.68 -2.09 9.46
N ALA A 167 -3.18 -1.22 8.58
CA ALA A 167 -2.55 0.06 8.92
C ALA A 167 -3.57 1.09 9.40
N ASN A 168 -4.77 1.14 8.81
CA ASN A 168 -5.88 1.95 9.30
C ASN A 168 -7.22 1.42 8.77
N LEU A 169 -8.11 1.02 9.68
CA LEU A 169 -9.35 0.29 9.35
C LEU A 169 -10.31 1.07 8.44
N ILE A 170 -10.21 2.41 8.39
CA ILE A 170 -11.01 3.24 7.47
C ILE A 170 -10.79 2.88 5.99
N PHE A 171 -9.64 2.28 5.66
CA PHE A 171 -9.32 1.83 4.31
C PHE A 171 -9.94 0.47 3.95
N LEU A 172 -10.73 -0.15 4.83
CA LEU A 172 -11.35 -1.46 4.57
C LEU A 172 -12.24 -1.45 3.32
N LEU A 173 -13.12 -0.45 3.18
CA LEU A 173 -14.01 -0.35 2.03
C LEU A 173 -13.26 -0.10 0.71
N PRO A 174 -12.35 0.89 0.58
CA PRO A 174 -11.60 1.08 -0.66
C PRO A 174 -10.67 -0.10 -0.97
N ALA A 175 -10.08 -0.75 0.04
CA ALA A 175 -9.28 -1.96 -0.16
C ALA A 175 -10.13 -3.14 -0.67
N ALA A 176 -11.31 -3.36 -0.09
CA ALA A 176 -12.24 -4.40 -0.52
C ALA A 176 -12.75 -4.16 -1.95
N ALA A 177 -13.06 -2.91 -2.31
CA ALA A 177 -13.45 -2.53 -3.66
C ALA A 177 -12.32 -2.83 -4.67
N LEU A 178 -11.09 -2.43 -4.35
CA LEU A 178 -9.92 -2.72 -5.19
C LEU A 178 -9.67 -4.24 -5.30
N ALA A 179 -9.80 -4.98 -4.20
CA ALA A 179 -9.66 -6.43 -4.18
C ALA A 179 -10.69 -7.10 -5.10
N GLY A 180 -11.97 -6.70 -5.02
CA GLY A 180 -13.04 -7.24 -5.84
C GLY A 180 -12.82 -6.99 -7.33
N LEU A 181 -12.46 -5.75 -7.70
CA LEU A 181 -12.13 -5.38 -9.08
C LEU A 181 -10.91 -6.16 -9.60
N ALA A 182 -9.86 -6.30 -8.77
CA ALA A 182 -8.67 -7.05 -9.12
C ALA A 182 -8.99 -8.53 -9.33
N VAL A 183 -9.73 -9.17 -8.43
CA VAL A 183 -10.12 -10.58 -8.57
C VAL A 183 -10.96 -10.80 -9.82
N PHE A 184 -11.95 -9.94 -10.07
CA PHE A 184 -12.76 -10.00 -11.29
C PHE A 184 -11.90 -9.92 -12.56
N ALA A 185 -10.99 -8.95 -12.63
CA ALA A 185 -10.11 -8.78 -13.78
C ALA A 185 -9.13 -9.96 -13.96
N LEU A 186 -8.49 -10.42 -12.88
CA LEU A 186 -7.53 -11.53 -12.90
C LEU A 186 -8.21 -12.84 -13.26
N TYR A 187 -9.42 -13.07 -12.75
CA TYR A 187 -10.21 -14.25 -13.08
C TYR A 187 -10.61 -14.28 -14.55
N ASN A 188 -11.08 -13.14 -15.10
CA ASN A 188 -11.42 -13.03 -16.52
C ASN A 188 -10.22 -13.20 -17.44
N ARG A 189 -9.04 -12.75 -17.03
CA ARG A 189 -7.79 -12.94 -17.77
C ARG A 189 -7.32 -14.40 -17.76
N SER A 190 -7.54 -15.13 -16.67
CA SER A 190 -7.18 -16.55 -16.57
C SER A 190 -8.16 -17.50 -17.26
N ARG A 191 -9.29 -17.01 -17.79
CA ARG A 191 -10.26 -17.85 -18.50
C ARG A 191 -9.66 -18.33 -19.84
N PRO A 192 -9.69 -19.65 -20.12
CA PRO A 192 -9.29 -20.14 -21.44
C PRO A 192 -10.25 -19.60 -22.49
N GLU A 193 -9.72 -19.12 -23.62
CA GLU A 193 -10.55 -18.83 -24.80
C GLU A 193 -11.33 -20.10 -25.20
N PRO A 194 -12.60 -19.96 -25.65
CA PRO A 194 -13.39 -21.09 -26.09
C PRO A 194 -12.62 -21.88 -27.16
N ALA A 195 -12.67 -23.22 -27.04
CA ALA A 195 -11.88 -24.10 -27.89
C ALA A 195 -12.16 -23.77 -29.36
N PRO A 196 -11.12 -23.50 -30.18
CA PRO A 196 -11.36 -23.12 -31.54
C PRO A 196 -12.01 -24.27 -32.30
N THR A 197 -13.05 -23.95 -33.06
CA THR A 197 -13.83 -24.90 -33.85
C THR A 197 -12.99 -25.55 -34.96
N ASN A 198 -11.87 -24.91 -35.36
CA ASN A 198 -11.04 -25.34 -36.48
C ASN A 198 -9.77 -26.11 -36.04
N TYR A 199 -9.40 -27.16 -36.77
CA TYR A 199 -8.33 -28.10 -36.37
C TYR A 199 -6.92 -27.48 -36.40
N ARG A 200 -6.68 -26.47 -37.26
CA ARG A 200 -5.42 -25.70 -37.31
C ARG A 200 -5.21 -24.83 -36.07
N ASP A 201 -6.30 -24.28 -35.54
CA ASP A 201 -6.28 -23.42 -34.35
C ASP A 201 -6.10 -24.24 -33.07
N LYS A 202 -6.51 -25.52 -33.04
CA LYS A 202 -6.20 -26.43 -31.92
C LYS A 202 -4.69 -26.59 -31.66
N ARG A 203 -3.85 -26.58 -32.71
CA ARG A 203 -2.38 -26.65 -32.58
C ARG A 203 -1.78 -25.33 -32.08
N ARG A 204 -2.36 -24.18 -32.44
CA ARG A 204 -1.99 -22.84 -31.93
C ARG A 204 -2.42 -22.67 -30.47
N ALA A 205 -3.64 -23.07 -30.12
CA ALA A 205 -4.17 -23.05 -28.75
C ALA A 205 -3.37 -23.96 -27.79
N LYS A 206 -2.85 -25.10 -28.27
CA LYS A 206 -1.96 -25.97 -27.47
C LYS A 206 -0.58 -25.32 -27.19
N LYS A 207 -0.18 -24.32 -27.98
CA LYS A 207 1.06 -23.54 -27.81
C LYS A 207 0.84 -22.26 -26.99
N GLN A 208 -0.42 -21.82 -26.85
CA GLN A 208 -0.85 -20.75 -25.96
C GLN A 208 -0.87 -21.31 -24.54
N GLN A 209 0.32 -21.29 -23.92
CA GLN A 209 0.55 -21.67 -22.53
C GLN A 209 -0.56 -21.09 -21.64
N ARG A 210 -1.26 -21.97 -20.91
CA ARG A 210 -2.23 -21.59 -19.86
C ARG A 210 -1.59 -20.51 -19.00
N GLU A 211 -2.11 -19.28 -19.02
CA GLU A 211 -1.69 -18.27 -18.06
C GLU A 211 -1.93 -18.82 -16.64
N PRO A 212 -0.98 -18.68 -15.71
CA PRO A 212 -1.15 -19.20 -14.35
C PRO A 212 -2.34 -18.52 -13.67
N ALA A 213 -2.95 -19.20 -12.70
CA ALA A 213 -4.08 -18.69 -11.91
C ALA A 213 -3.64 -17.52 -11.02
N TYR A 214 -3.47 -16.34 -11.62
CA TYR A 214 -2.94 -15.15 -10.98
C TYR A 214 -3.83 -14.64 -9.83
N TRP A 215 -5.15 -14.86 -9.93
CA TRP A 215 -6.11 -14.55 -8.87
C TRP A 215 -5.79 -15.30 -7.57
N ALA A 216 -5.29 -16.54 -7.63
CA ALA A 216 -4.94 -17.31 -6.43
C ALA A 216 -3.71 -16.72 -5.73
N TRP A 217 -2.72 -16.26 -6.51
CA TRP A 217 -1.53 -15.57 -5.99
C TRP A 217 -1.85 -14.20 -5.39
N PHE A 218 -2.90 -13.55 -5.87
CA PHE A 218 -3.41 -12.30 -5.29
C PHE A 218 -4.14 -12.53 -3.97
N LEU A 219 -5.00 -13.56 -3.90
CA LEU A 219 -5.81 -13.85 -2.71
C LEU A 219 -5.05 -14.51 -1.56
N ALA A 220 -4.03 -15.33 -1.85
CA ALA A 220 -3.27 -16.02 -0.81
C ALA A 220 -2.72 -15.10 0.30
N PRO A 221 -2.00 -14.00 -0.01
CA PRO A 221 -1.52 -13.09 1.03
C PRO A 221 -2.66 -12.31 1.71
N ILE A 222 -3.75 -12.01 0.99
CA ILE A 222 -4.93 -11.35 1.59
C ILE A 222 -5.52 -12.25 2.68
N GLY A 223 -5.74 -13.53 2.38
CA GLY A 223 -6.24 -14.50 3.35
C GLY A 223 -5.32 -14.62 4.57
N ALA A 224 -4.02 -14.77 4.35
CA ALA A 224 -3.05 -14.90 5.43
C ALA A 224 -3.01 -13.68 6.36
N ILE A 225 -2.94 -12.47 5.80
CA ILE A 225 -2.89 -11.22 6.58
C ILE A 225 -4.23 -10.96 7.27
N ALA A 226 -5.36 -11.21 6.61
CA ALA A 226 -6.67 -11.04 7.21
C ALA A 226 -6.89 -12.02 8.38
N SER A 227 -6.52 -13.30 8.22
CA SER A 227 -6.58 -14.28 9.31
C SER A 227 -5.70 -13.86 10.49
N LEU A 228 -4.47 -13.40 10.22
CA LEU A 228 -3.58 -12.91 11.27
C LEU A 228 -4.17 -11.70 11.99
N PHE A 229 -4.75 -10.75 11.24
CA PHE A 229 -5.39 -9.58 11.80
C PHE A 229 -6.59 -9.96 12.68
N ILE A 230 -7.47 -10.86 12.22
CA ILE A 230 -8.65 -11.30 12.98
C ILE A 230 -8.24 -12.03 14.28
N VAL A 231 -7.11 -12.73 14.28
CA VAL A 231 -6.63 -13.48 15.46
C VAL A 231 -5.90 -12.59 16.46
N LEU A 232 -5.12 -11.61 15.99
CA LEU A 232 -4.24 -10.81 16.83
C LEU A 232 -4.78 -9.42 17.18
N ALA A 233 -5.57 -8.80 16.30
CA ALA A 233 -6.09 -7.47 16.58
C ALA A 233 -7.20 -7.54 17.64
N PRO A 234 -7.28 -6.55 18.55
CA PRO A 234 -8.30 -6.48 19.59
C PRO A 234 -9.72 -6.20 19.07
#